data_AF-A0AAV0SN44-F1
#
_entry.id   AF-A0AAV0SN44-F1
#
_cell.length_a   1.000
_cell.length_b   1.000
_cell.length_c   1.000
_cell.angle_alpha   90.00
_cell.angle_beta   90.00
_cell.angle_gamma   90.00
#
_symmetry.space_group_name_H-M   'P 1'
#
loop_
_entity.id
_entity.type
_entity.pdbx_description
1 polymer ?
#
loop_
_entity_poly.entity_id
_entity_poly.type
_entity_poly.pdbx_seq_one_letter_code
_entity_poly.pdbx_strand_id
1 'polypeptide(L)'
;MPIDVIVKVPSSPVSDTPLDTTTLVLLHHKGHFCLLDRNLRDFLHLERQLSRGFPAKVLIPDAISISSLLEAYDDAKTSFYPSHQLGTRLEIVIETLLHYLTSNSELLTTSLALKTFLYGNVLTCHKTMGQSYRDAVEAAIEAKEKNLELLDQRVAAGCSIKHQVTVTMEEEKQLVLWKFTSQDTGLVFRALFSSGDRGKSTEIDPYSVSSNEVVENETDEIEVAYYKTHCTFDTDEGYVYGHYVAEKNGLVALLWENVDMNSVMSKSLRFQVKVVSLSAAGKVLEVTDALKTVDTAEWLHEYVDASEIMSIKDLVGWETYECEDAFDKDEAYDDGLAKGDIEVKSQIQVAVLRERNYELEMQVTCLEESLTATKKELKSALDRVQIAEEIHKANLETITQIECANASDTTQKVSRVATAPLAGSQSGTLHSDGTQTEETPSSELERVQKLCAGFQEQCLWRSVENMELETQLAVSQSEASSWRERHVKQAAQLKELEKQNCTLRTHKKMLVQEVKRLQPYSQVNLAALLQEAQEARMMQRSLQAKLDLHELVKNAMEVSAIESEPADFVLVEASEDEDV
;
A
#
# COMPACT_ATOMS: atom_id res chain seq x y z
N MET A 1 0.70 -11.40 -28.37
CA MET A 1 1.44 -10.36 -27.62
C MET A 1 1.08 -10.55 -26.16
N PRO A 2 1.98 -10.27 -25.21
CA PRO A 2 1.62 -10.34 -23.79
C PRO A 2 0.50 -9.35 -23.47
N ILE A 3 -0.27 -9.63 -22.41
CA ILE A 3 -1.22 -8.67 -21.85
C ILE A 3 -0.43 -7.67 -21.03
N ASP A 4 -0.67 -6.39 -21.28
CA ASP A 4 -0.13 -5.33 -20.45
C ASP A 4 -1.02 -5.20 -19.21
N VAL A 5 -0.39 -5.08 -18.04
CA VAL A 5 -1.09 -4.95 -16.75
C VAL A 5 -0.61 -3.67 -16.09
N ILE A 6 -1.54 -2.84 -15.64
CA ILE A 6 -1.25 -1.66 -14.83
C ILE A 6 -2.10 -1.73 -13.57
N VAL A 7 -1.51 -1.41 -12.43
CA VAL A 7 -2.21 -1.44 -11.14
C VAL A 7 -2.27 -0.02 -10.59
N LYS A 8 -3.31 0.31 -9.81
CA LYS A 8 -3.40 1.56 -9.06
C LYS A 8 -3.85 1.25 -7.64
N VAL A 9 -2.97 1.50 -6.68
CA VAL A 9 -3.24 1.30 -5.25
C VAL A 9 -3.35 2.66 -4.55
N PRO A 10 -4.33 2.88 -3.65
CA PRO A 10 -4.40 4.10 -2.87
C PRO A 10 -3.11 4.37 -2.07
N SER A 11 -2.70 5.63 -2.01
CA SER A 11 -1.43 6.04 -1.37
C SER A 11 -1.38 5.75 0.13
N SER A 12 -2.54 5.64 0.77
CA SER A 12 -2.70 5.28 2.18
C SER A 12 -3.91 4.37 2.35
N PRO A 13 -3.87 3.41 3.29
CA PRO A 13 -5.02 2.58 3.59
C PRO A 13 -6.21 3.45 4.03
N VAL A 14 -7.41 3.05 3.60
CA VAL A 14 -8.65 3.59 4.16
C VAL A 14 -8.77 3.00 5.57
N SER A 15 -8.96 3.86 6.59
CA SER A 15 -8.82 3.54 8.02
C SER A 15 -9.54 2.27 8.51
N ASP A 16 -9.11 1.76 9.66
CA ASP A 16 -9.59 0.59 10.43
C ASP A 16 -9.63 -0.78 9.70
N THR A 17 -9.69 -0.82 8.36
CA THR A 17 -9.76 -2.07 7.57
C THR A 17 -8.88 -2.00 6.30
N PRO A 18 -7.54 -2.02 6.44
CA PRO A 18 -6.65 -1.77 5.32
C PRO A 18 -6.75 -2.84 4.22
N LEU A 19 -7.06 -4.09 4.58
CA LEU A 19 -7.30 -5.20 3.63
C LEU A 19 -8.52 -4.98 2.72
N ASP A 20 -9.46 -4.12 3.11
CA ASP A 20 -10.64 -3.78 2.32
C ASP A 20 -10.40 -2.62 1.34
N THR A 21 -9.18 -2.07 1.32
CA THR A 21 -8.74 -1.07 0.34
C THR A 21 -8.88 -1.61 -1.08
N THR A 22 -9.66 -0.92 -1.91
CA THR A 22 -9.87 -1.26 -3.32
C THR A 22 -8.67 -0.83 -4.16
N THR A 23 -8.15 -1.78 -4.93
CA THR A 23 -7.09 -1.64 -5.93
C THR A 23 -7.70 -1.80 -7.31
N LEU A 24 -7.32 -0.92 -8.23
CA LEU A 24 -7.75 -1.00 -9.63
C LEU A 24 -6.68 -1.72 -10.44
N VAL A 25 -7.09 -2.68 -11.26
CA VAL A 25 -6.20 -3.40 -12.19
C VAL A 25 -6.72 -3.19 -13.60
N LEU A 26 -5.88 -2.60 -14.45
CA LEU A 26 -6.16 -2.39 -15.86
C LEU A 26 -5.41 -3.43 -16.69
N LEU A 27 -6.16 -4.22 -17.45
CA LEU A 27 -5.63 -5.13 -18.46
C LEU A 27 -5.75 -4.48 -19.84
N HIS A 28 -4.69 -4.56 -20.64
CA HIS A 28 -4.65 -4.05 -22.00
C HIS A 28 -4.12 -5.09 -22.98
N HIS A 29 -4.82 -5.22 -24.12
CA HIS A 29 -4.38 -6.02 -25.24
C HIS A 29 -4.97 -5.48 -26.55
N LYS A 30 -4.10 -5.27 -27.56
CA LYS A 30 -4.48 -4.78 -28.91
C LYS A 30 -5.37 -3.52 -28.92
N GLY A 31 -5.22 -2.60 -27.96
CA GLY A 31 -6.03 -1.38 -27.87
C GLY A 31 -7.37 -1.55 -27.17
N HIS A 32 -7.68 -2.74 -26.66
CA HIS A 32 -8.83 -2.99 -25.79
C HIS A 32 -8.42 -2.96 -24.32
N PHE A 33 -9.29 -2.43 -23.47
CA PHE A 33 -9.05 -2.22 -22.05
C PHE A 33 -10.10 -2.94 -21.20
N CYS A 34 -9.67 -3.61 -20.14
CA CYS A 34 -10.56 -4.19 -19.14
C CYS A 34 -10.14 -3.73 -17.73
N LEU A 35 -11.06 -3.13 -16.99
CA LEU A 35 -10.84 -2.69 -15.62
C LEU A 35 -11.37 -3.73 -14.63
N LEU A 36 -10.58 -4.05 -13.62
CA LEU A 36 -10.92 -4.96 -12.54
C LEU A 36 -10.75 -4.26 -11.19
N ASP A 37 -11.79 -4.30 -10.36
CA ASP A 37 -11.75 -3.78 -9.00
C ASP A 37 -11.53 -4.92 -8.02
N ARG A 38 -10.40 -4.92 -7.31
CA ARG A 38 -10.02 -5.98 -6.36
C ARG A 38 -9.55 -5.39 -5.04
N ASN A 39 -9.94 -5.96 -3.93
CA ASN A 39 -9.44 -5.54 -2.61
C ASN A 39 -8.08 -6.18 -2.34
N LEU A 40 -7.27 -5.59 -1.46
CA LEU A 40 -5.97 -6.17 -1.06
C LEU A 40 -6.11 -7.60 -0.50
N ARG A 41 -7.23 -7.90 0.18
CA ARG A 41 -7.61 -9.26 0.60
C ARG A 41 -7.71 -10.26 -0.56
N ASP A 42 -8.21 -9.84 -1.73
CA ASP A 42 -8.36 -10.70 -2.91
C ASP A 42 -6.98 -11.18 -3.41
N PHE A 43 -5.99 -10.29 -3.38
CA PHE A 43 -4.62 -10.61 -3.78
C PHE A 43 -3.94 -11.59 -2.83
N LEU A 44 -4.09 -11.39 -1.51
CA LEU A 44 -3.63 -12.35 -0.50
C LEU A 44 -4.28 -13.72 -0.69
N HIS A 45 -5.59 -13.74 -0.98
CA HIS A 45 -6.29 -14.99 -1.21
C HIS A 45 -5.74 -15.71 -2.44
N LEU A 46 -5.54 -14.99 -3.55
CA LEU A 46 -4.93 -15.54 -4.75
C LEU A 46 -3.53 -16.11 -4.47
N GLU A 47 -2.66 -15.36 -3.79
CA GLU A 47 -1.31 -15.81 -3.42
C GLU A 47 -1.35 -17.11 -2.60
N ARG A 48 -2.23 -17.19 -1.59
CA ARG A 48 -2.42 -18.39 -0.75
C ARG A 48 -2.94 -19.58 -1.56
N GLN A 49 -3.89 -19.38 -2.47
CA GLN A 49 -4.44 -20.46 -3.30
C GLN A 49 -3.39 -21.01 -4.27
N LEU A 50 -2.62 -20.14 -4.91
CA LEU A 50 -1.53 -20.54 -5.80
C LEU A 50 -0.45 -21.32 -5.04
N SER A 51 -0.09 -20.86 -3.84
CA SER A 51 0.89 -21.53 -2.98
C SER A 51 0.45 -22.93 -2.51
N ARG A 52 -0.86 -23.16 -2.36
CA ARG A 52 -1.43 -24.48 -1.99
C ARG A 52 -1.63 -25.40 -3.20
N GLY A 53 -1.97 -24.83 -4.36
CA GLY A 53 -2.41 -25.57 -5.54
C GLY A 53 -1.28 -26.10 -6.42
N PHE A 54 -0.07 -25.56 -6.32
CA PHE A 54 1.03 -25.89 -7.25
C PHE A 54 2.27 -26.47 -6.54
N PRO A 55 2.97 -27.43 -7.15
CA PRO A 55 4.23 -27.95 -6.62
C PRO A 55 5.31 -26.86 -6.61
N ALA A 56 6.33 -27.01 -5.76
CA ALA A 56 7.44 -26.08 -5.49
C ALA A 56 8.26 -25.56 -6.70
N LYS A 57 7.92 -25.94 -7.95
CA LYS A 57 8.52 -25.40 -9.17
C LYS A 57 7.84 -24.12 -9.67
N VAL A 58 6.61 -23.83 -9.25
CA VAL A 58 5.87 -22.59 -9.57
C VAL A 58 5.79 -21.70 -8.34
N LEU A 59 6.90 -21.61 -7.60
CA LEU A 59 7.00 -20.74 -6.44
C LEU A 59 6.94 -19.29 -6.92
N ILE A 60 5.95 -18.55 -6.44
CA ILE A 60 5.98 -17.08 -6.52
C ILE A 60 7.27 -16.67 -5.82
N PRO A 61 8.22 -15.99 -6.49
CA PRO A 61 9.44 -15.54 -5.85
C PRO A 61 9.09 -14.71 -4.61
N ASP A 62 9.79 -14.93 -3.49
CA ASP A 62 9.54 -14.18 -2.24
C ASP A 62 9.60 -12.65 -2.45
N ALA A 63 10.40 -12.20 -3.43
CA ALA A 63 10.51 -10.81 -3.84
C ALA A 63 9.23 -10.20 -4.44
N ILE A 64 8.24 -11.04 -4.80
CA ILE A 64 6.95 -10.67 -5.41
C ILE A 64 5.79 -11.04 -4.45
N SER A 65 6.09 -11.49 -3.23
CA SER A 65 5.09 -11.82 -2.23
C SER A 65 4.39 -10.56 -1.72
N ILE A 66 3.06 -10.55 -1.78
CA ILE A 66 2.24 -9.40 -1.38
C ILE A 66 2.09 -9.37 0.15
N SER A 67 2.12 -10.55 0.79
CA SER A 67 1.94 -10.71 2.23
C SER A 67 2.87 -9.83 3.07
N SER A 68 4.17 -9.80 2.76
CA SER A 68 5.16 -9.02 3.51
C SER A 68 5.05 -7.50 3.31
N LEU A 69 4.56 -7.05 2.15
CA LEU A 69 4.37 -5.63 1.84
C LEU A 69 3.06 -5.10 2.39
N LEU A 70 2.06 -5.96 2.56
CA LEU A 70 0.80 -5.61 3.21
C LEU A 70 0.99 -5.34 4.70
N GLU A 71 1.81 -6.12 5.41
CA GLU A 71 2.16 -5.82 6.80
C GLU A 71 2.79 -4.41 6.93
N ALA A 72 3.66 -4.03 5.99
CA ALA A 72 4.27 -2.69 5.95
C ALA A 72 3.30 -1.58 5.49
N TYR A 73 2.28 -1.92 4.70
CA TYR A 73 1.23 -1.01 4.25
C TYR A 73 0.20 -0.74 5.36
N ASP A 74 -0.12 -1.77 6.14
CA ASP A 74 -1.08 -1.76 7.25
C ASP A 74 -0.53 -1.03 8.48
N ASP A 75 0.77 -1.19 8.78
CA ASP A 75 1.45 -0.48 9.87
C ASP A 75 2.44 0.58 9.37
N ALA A 76 1.89 1.72 8.94
CA ALA A 76 2.67 2.87 8.50
C ALA A 76 3.60 3.46 9.60
N LYS A 77 3.45 3.08 10.88
CA LYS A 77 4.31 3.54 11.99
C LYS A 77 5.60 2.71 12.12
N THR A 78 5.61 1.46 11.66
CA THR A 78 6.79 0.57 11.70
C THR A 78 7.46 0.41 10.33
N SER A 79 6.81 0.89 9.26
CA SER A 79 7.40 0.94 7.92
C SER A 79 8.66 1.82 7.85
N PHE A 80 9.73 1.29 7.24
CA PHE A 80 10.93 2.05 6.86
C PHE A 80 10.66 3.14 5.80
N TYR A 81 9.56 3.02 5.05
CA TYR A 81 9.21 3.89 3.94
C TYR A 81 8.17 4.95 4.33
N PRO A 82 8.26 6.18 3.75
CA PRO A 82 7.24 7.21 3.93
C PRO A 82 5.85 6.74 3.47
N SER A 83 4.80 7.15 4.17
CA SER A 83 3.41 6.75 3.88
C SER A 83 2.99 6.96 2.43
N HIS A 84 3.35 8.10 1.83
CA HIS A 84 3.04 8.41 0.42
C HIS A 84 3.68 7.46 -0.61
N GLN A 85 4.69 6.67 -0.21
CA GLN A 85 5.36 5.69 -1.08
C GLN A 85 4.81 4.27 -0.90
N LEU A 86 4.04 4.01 0.16
CA LEU A 86 3.56 2.66 0.47
C LEU A 86 2.62 2.14 -0.62
N GLY A 87 1.67 2.95 -1.08
CA GLY A 87 0.78 2.61 -2.19
C GLY A 87 1.55 2.28 -3.47
N THR A 88 2.49 3.13 -3.89
CA THR A 88 3.29 2.93 -5.11
C THR A 88 4.16 1.68 -5.05
N ARG A 89 4.71 1.33 -3.87
CA ARG A 89 5.50 0.11 -3.72
C ARG A 89 4.63 -1.13 -3.82
N LEU A 90 3.45 -1.10 -3.20
CA LEU A 90 2.47 -2.17 -3.27
C LEU A 90 1.97 -2.34 -4.71
N GLU A 91 1.74 -1.23 -5.42
CA GLU A 91 1.37 -1.19 -6.84
C GLU A 91 2.39 -1.92 -7.72
N ILE A 92 3.68 -1.57 -7.60
CA ILE A 92 4.75 -2.22 -8.37
C ILE A 92 4.79 -3.72 -8.13
N VAL A 93 4.63 -4.16 -6.87
CA VAL A 93 4.70 -5.59 -6.53
C VAL A 93 3.48 -6.34 -7.04
N ILE A 94 2.29 -5.78 -6.88
CA ILE A 94 1.06 -6.36 -7.41
C ILE A 94 1.12 -6.42 -8.94
N GLU A 95 1.58 -5.36 -9.61
CA GLU A 95 1.74 -5.31 -11.06
C GLU A 95 2.74 -6.38 -11.53
N THR A 96 3.88 -6.50 -10.85
CA THR A 96 4.90 -7.52 -11.14
C THR A 96 4.33 -8.93 -10.94
N LEU A 97 3.55 -9.16 -9.89
CA LEU A 97 2.89 -10.44 -9.65
C LEU A 97 1.92 -10.75 -10.80
N LEU A 98 1.03 -9.83 -11.13
CA LEU A 98 0.04 -10.06 -12.18
C LEU A 98 0.68 -10.25 -13.55
N HIS A 99 1.75 -9.53 -13.87
CA HIS A 99 2.52 -9.76 -15.09
C HIS A 99 3.13 -11.16 -15.12
N TYR A 100 3.71 -11.62 -14.01
CA TYR A 100 4.22 -12.99 -13.90
C TYR A 100 3.11 -14.04 -14.09
N LEU A 101 1.96 -13.85 -13.43
CA LEU A 101 0.83 -14.77 -13.48
C LEU A 101 0.18 -14.83 -14.87
N THR A 102 0.00 -13.68 -15.53
CA THR A 102 -0.60 -13.57 -16.86
C THR A 102 0.35 -13.97 -17.99
N SER A 103 1.67 -13.90 -17.78
CA SER A 103 2.66 -14.38 -18.75
C SER A 103 2.90 -15.89 -18.65
N ASN A 104 2.46 -16.53 -17.58
CA ASN A 104 2.63 -17.96 -17.36
C ASN A 104 1.43 -18.75 -17.90
N SER A 105 1.59 -19.32 -19.10
CA SER A 105 0.54 -20.10 -19.78
C SER A 105 0.09 -21.33 -19.00
N GLU A 106 0.97 -21.97 -18.22
CA GLU A 106 0.62 -23.13 -17.39
C GLU A 106 -0.32 -22.73 -16.25
N LEU A 107 -0.06 -21.59 -15.61
CA LEU A 107 -0.93 -21.05 -14.57
C LEU A 107 -2.28 -20.60 -15.14
N LEU A 108 -2.28 -19.88 -16.27
CA LEU A 108 -3.52 -19.44 -16.92
C LEU A 108 -4.40 -20.59 -17.40
N THR A 109 -3.82 -21.74 -17.73
CA THR A 109 -4.57 -22.92 -18.17
C THR A 109 -5.13 -23.73 -17.02
N THR A 110 -4.34 -23.92 -15.96
CA THR A 110 -4.68 -24.87 -14.87
C THR A 110 -5.31 -24.22 -13.64
N SER A 111 -5.00 -22.96 -13.34
CA SER A 111 -5.41 -22.31 -12.10
C SER A 111 -6.81 -21.70 -12.21
N LEU A 112 -7.82 -22.41 -11.68
CA LEU A 112 -9.17 -21.84 -11.56
C LEU A 112 -9.20 -20.59 -10.67
N ALA A 113 -8.37 -20.52 -9.62
CA ALA A 113 -8.30 -19.35 -8.74
C ALA A 113 -7.84 -18.10 -9.51
N LEU A 114 -6.81 -18.20 -10.36
CA LEU A 114 -6.35 -17.11 -11.20
C LEU A 114 -7.42 -16.69 -12.22
N LYS A 115 -8.08 -17.66 -12.85
CA LYS A 115 -9.16 -17.38 -13.79
C LYS A 115 -10.30 -16.62 -13.11
N THR A 116 -10.77 -17.10 -11.96
CA THR A 116 -11.85 -16.44 -11.20
C THR A 116 -11.41 -15.07 -10.66
N PHE A 117 -10.12 -14.89 -10.32
CA PHE A 117 -9.58 -13.58 -9.91
C PHE A 117 -9.68 -12.57 -11.06
N LEU A 118 -9.25 -12.96 -12.26
CA LEU A 118 -9.27 -12.08 -13.43
C LEU A 118 -10.70 -11.90 -13.97
N TYR A 119 -11.54 -12.91 -13.85
CA TYR A 119 -12.93 -12.85 -14.28
C TYR A 119 -13.83 -13.68 -13.36
N GLY A 120 -14.59 -12.98 -12.52
CA GLY A 120 -15.40 -13.58 -11.47
C GLY A 120 -16.37 -14.68 -11.88
N ASN A 121 -16.88 -14.60 -13.12
CA ASN A 121 -17.94 -15.47 -13.64
C ASN A 121 -17.43 -16.54 -14.62
N VAL A 122 -16.11 -16.82 -14.67
CA VAL A 122 -15.50 -17.76 -15.63
C VAL A 122 -16.27 -19.08 -15.77
N LEU A 123 -16.71 -19.67 -14.66
CA LEU A 123 -17.40 -20.96 -14.63
C LEU A 123 -18.71 -20.95 -15.45
N THR A 124 -19.35 -19.80 -15.60
CA THR A 124 -20.62 -19.65 -16.32
C THR A 124 -20.46 -19.14 -17.74
N CYS A 125 -19.31 -18.55 -18.09
CA CYS A 125 -19.17 -17.81 -19.35
C CYS A 125 -18.68 -18.66 -20.53
N HIS A 126 -18.10 -19.83 -20.25
CA HIS A 126 -17.69 -20.74 -21.32
C HIS A 126 -18.91 -21.28 -22.08
N LYS A 127 -18.95 -21.14 -23.41
CA LYS A 127 -20.14 -21.43 -24.25
C LYS A 127 -20.76 -22.82 -24.01
N THR A 128 -19.94 -23.86 -23.94
CA THR A 128 -20.41 -25.25 -23.81
C THR A 128 -20.40 -25.71 -22.35
N MET A 129 -19.23 -25.74 -21.73
CA MET A 129 -19.07 -26.19 -20.34
C MET A 129 -19.74 -25.29 -19.30
N GLY A 130 -19.84 -23.97 -19.56
CA GLY A 130 -20.58 -23.06 -18.70
C GLY A 130 -22.09 -23.32 -18.75
N GLN A 131 -22.64 -23.70 -19.90
CA GLN A 131 -24.02 -24.16 -19.98
C GLN A 131 -24.23 -25.44 -19.17
N SER A 132 -23.35 -26.44 -19.33
CA SER A 132 -23.42 -27.67 -18.53
C SER A 132 -23.33 -27.39 -17.02
N TYR A 133 -22.54 -26.39 -16.61
CA TYR A 133 -22.44 -25.98 -15.22
C TYR A 133 -23.73 -25.32 -14.72
N ARG A 134 -24.31 -24.41 -15.51
CA ARG A 134 -25.63 -23.80 -15.22
C ARG A 134 -26.70 -24.89 -15.04
N ASP A 135 -26.81 -25.79 -16.01
CA ASP A 135 -27.81 -26.87 -16.00
C ASP A 135 -27.63 -27.78 -14.78
N ALA A 136 -26.38 -28.08 -14.38
CA ALA A 136 -26.09 -28.89 -13.20
C ALA A 136 -26.49 -28.20 -11.90
N VAL A 137 -26.21 -26.89 -11.77
CA VAL A 137 -26.60 -26.09 -10.60
C VAL A 137 -28.12 -25.96 -10.53
N GLU A 138 -28.79 -25.68 -11.64
CA GLU A 138 -30.26 -25.59 -11.69
C GLU A 138 -30.91 -26.92 -11.32
N ALA A 139 -30.46 -28.03 -11.90
CA ALA A 139 -30.96 -29.35 -11.56
C ALA A 139 -30.79 -29.65 -10.06
N ALA A 140 -29.67 -29.29 -9.44
CA ALA A 140 -29.43 -29.51 -8.02
C ALA A 140 -30.31 -28.60 -7.12
N ILE A 141 -30.53 -27.36 -7.55
CA ILE A 141 -31.45 -26.42 -6.87
C ILE A 141 -32.90 -26.93 -6.95
N GLU A 142 -33.32 -27.51 -8.07
CA GLU A 142 -34.69 -27.99 -8.28
C GLU A 142 -34.95 -29.40 -7.73
N ALA A 143 -33.91 -30.23 -7.54
CA ALA A 143 -34.03 -31.68 -7.35
C ALA A 143 -34.86 -32.18 -6.15
N LYS A 144 -35.30 -31.35 -5.17
CA LYS A 144 -35.91 -31.88 -3.93
C LYS A 144 -37.00 -31.07 -3.23
N GLU A 145 -37.45 -29.90 -3.69
CA GLU A 145 -38.52 -29.16 -3.00
C GLU A 145 -39.31 -28.25 -3.93
N LYS A 146 -40.65 -28.28 -3.83
CA LYS A 146 -41.56 -27.47 -4.66
C LYS A 146 -41.57 -25.97 -4.32
N ASN A 147 -40.91 -25.51 -3.27
CA ASN A 147 -41.08 -24.16 -2.72
C ASN A 147 -39.75 -23.51 -2.24
N LEU A 148 -38.66 -23.58 -2.99
CA LEU A 148 -37.61 -22.55 -2.81
C LEU A 148 -38.03 -21.33 -3.62
N GLU A 149 -38.72 -20.40 -2.96
CA GLU A 149 -39.14 -19.15 -3.57
C GLU A 149 -37.91 -18.36 -4.06
N LEU A 150 -37.98 -17.89 -5.30
CA LEU A 150 -37.06 -16.89 -5.80
C LEU A 150 -37.27 -15.63 -4.96
N LEU A 151 -36.26 -15.26 -4.17
CA LEU A 151 -36.33 -14.09 -3.31
C LEU A 151 -36.08 -12.84 -4.17
N ASP A 152 -36.94 -11.84 -4.01
CA ASP A 152 -36.82 -10.55 -4.67
C ASP A 152 -36.57 -9.46 -3.62
N GLN A 153 -35.46 -8.74 -3.76
CA GLN A 153 -35.02 -7.69 -2.87
C GLN A 153 -34.52 -6.48 -3.67
N ARG A 154 -34.38 -5.33 -3.00
CA ARG A 154 -33.80 -4.13 -3.58
C ARG A 154 -32.61 -3.65 -2.76
N VAL A 155 -31.45 -3.51 -3.39
CA VAL A 155 -30.23 -2.99 -2.77
C VAL A 155 -30.18 -1.48 -2.99
N ALA A 156 -30.42 -0.71 -1.93
CA ALA A 156 -30.33 0.75 -1.99
C ALA A 156 -28.90 1.21 -2.31
N ALA A 157 -28.77 2.38 -2.94
CA ALA A 157 -27.49 3.05 -3.17
C ALA A 157 -26.67 3.16 -1.87
N GLY A 158 -25.39 2.78 -1.94
CA GLY A 158 -24.48 2.76 -0.80
C GLY A 158 -24.75 1.73 0.28
N CYS A 159 -25.68 0.79 0.04
CA CYS A 159 -26.06 -0.22 1.02
C CYS A 159 -25.68 -1.63 0.56
N SER A 160 -25.67 -2.56 1.52
CA SER A 160 -25.50 -3.99 1.26
C SER A 160 -26.62 -4.83 1.86
N ILE A 161 -26.91 -5.96 1.22
CA ILE A 161 -27.84 -6.98 1.69
C ILE A 161 -27.04 -8.23 2.05
N LYS A 162 -27.29 -8.78 3.24
CA LYS A 162 -26.67 -10.02 3.72
C LYS A 162 -27.72 -11.12 3.83
N HIS A 163 -27.52 -12.24 3.14
CA HIS A 163 -28.30 -13.47 3.30
C HIS A 163 -27.42 -14.56 3.92
N GLN A 164 -27.89 -15.20 5.00
CA GLN A 164 -27.11 -16.20 5.72
C GLN A 164 -27.75 -17.58 5.61
N VAL A 165 -26.91 -18.59 5.42
CA VAL A 165 -27.31 -19.98 5.31
C VAL A 165 -26.41 -20.83 6.20
N THR A 166 -27.04 -21.64 7.05
CA THR A 166 -26.32 -22.53 7.97
C THR A 166 -25.97 -23.83 7.29
N VAL A 167 -24.73 -24.27 7.46
CA VAL A 167 -24.23 -25.57 7.02
C VAL A 167 -24.01 -26.45 8.25
N THR A 168 -24.71 -27.58 8.31
CA THR A 168 -24.62 -28.56 9.39
C THR A 168 -24.24 -29.92 8.82
N MET A 169 -22.96 -30.26 8.95
CA MET A 169 -22.41 -31.55 8.58
C MET A 169 -22.79 -32.62 9.60
N GLU A 170 -23.79 -33.42 9.26
CA GLU A 170 -24.16 -34.60 10.03
C GLU A 170 -23.34 -35.83 9.58
N GLU A 171 -23.29 -36.13 8.27
CA GLU A 171 -22.63 -37.33 7.73
C GLU A 171 -21.80 -37.11 6.44
N GLU A 172 -22.08 -36.06 5.66
CA GLU A 172 -21.43 -35.77 4.37
C GLU A 172 -21.10 -34.28 4.25
N LYS A 173 -20.06 -33.95 3.46
CA LYS A 173 -19.79 -32.57 3.01
C LYS A 173 -21.06 -31.98 2.38
N GLN A 174 -21.29 -30.70 2.62
CA GLN A 174 -22.43 -29.98 2.07
C GLN A 174 -21.96 -28.95 1.05
N LEU A 175 -22.77 -28.75 0.03
CA LEU A 175 -22.55 -27.79 -1.03
C LEU A 175 -23.59 -26.68 -0.88
N VAL A 176 -23.13 -25.44 -0.78
CA VAL A 176 -24.01 -24.26 -0.87
C VAL A 176 -24.02 -23.81 -2.32
N LEU A 177 -25.19 -23.82 -2.94
CA LEU A 177 -25.43 -23.39 -4.32
C LEU A 177 -26.19 -22.07 -4.32
N TRP A 178 -25.82 -21.15 -5.21
CA TRP A 178 -26.56 -19.91 -5.40
C TRP A 178 -26.75 -19.59 -6.89
N LYS A 179 -27.87 -18.93 -7.18
CA LYS A 179 -28.08 -18.20 -8.42
C LYS A 179 -28.72 -16.83 -8.15
N PHE A 180 -28.29 -15.80 -8.86
CA PHE A 180 -28.89 -14.46 -8.74
C PHE A 180 -28.84 -13.66 -10.04
N THR A 181 -29.74 -12.69 -10.17
CA THR A 181 -29.82 -11.76 -11.30
C THR A 181 -30.21 -10.37 -10.82
N SER A 182 -29.82 -9.34 -11.57
CA SER A 182 -30.22 -7.95 -11.38
C SER A 182 -30.63 -7.35 -12.71
N GLN A 183 -31.66 -6.50 -12.72
CA GLN A 183 -32.00 -5.73 -13.91
C GLN A 183 -31.00 -4.60 -14.18
N ASP A 184 -30.23 -4.21 -13.16
CA ASP A 184 -29.30 -3.09 -13.21
C ASP A 184 -27.85 -3.61 -13.08
N THR A 185 -26.92 -3.07 -13.86
CA THR A 185 -25.51 -3.49 -13.81
C THR A 185 -24.79 -2.93 -12.58
N GLY A 186 -23.74 -3.63 -12.13
CA GLY A 186 -22.82 -3.11 -11.11
C GLY A 186 -23.28 -3.33 -9.67
N LEU A 187 -23.98 -4.43 -9.40
CA LEU A 187 -23.98 -5.00 -8.05
C LEU A 187 -22.66 -5.73 -7.82
N VAL A 188 -22.12 -5.53 -6.63
CA VAL A 188 -20.94 -6.24 -6.14
C VAL A 188 -21.40 -7.43 -5.31
N PHE A 189 -20.93 -8.63 -5.66
CA PHE A 189 -21.24 -9.85 -4.90
C PHE A 189 -20.02 -10.38 -4.14
N ARG A 190 -20.24 -10.87 -2.91
CA ARG A 190 -19.27 -11.54 -2.04
C ARG A 190 -19.95 -12.69 -1.27
N ALA A 191 -19.19 -13.70 -0.87
CA ALA A 191 -19.68 -14.71 0.08
C ALA A 191 -18.61 -15.07 1.11
N LEU A 192 -19.00 -15.12 2.37
CA LEU A 192 -18.13 -15.36 3.53
C LEU A 192 -18.57 -16.64 4.25
N PHE A 193 -17.65 -17.39 4.81
CA PHE A 193 -17.92 -18.54 5.68
C PHE A 193 -17.29 -18.33 7.04
N SER A 194 -18.08 -18.45 8.10
CA SER A 194 -17.59 -18.46 9.47
C SER A 194 -17.78 -19.85 10.07
N SER A 195 -16.70 -20.43 10.61
CA SER A 195 -16.81 -21.69 11.35
C SER A 195 -17.41 -21.41 12.72
N GLY A 196 -18.55 -22.04 13.02
CA GLY A 196 -19.31 -21.81 14.25
C GLY A 196 -18.68 -22.38 15.52
N ASP A 197 -17.42 -22.81 15.50
CA ASP A 197 -16.72 -23.45 16.62
C ASP A 197 -16.22 -22.41 17.64
N ARG A 198 -17.13 -21.51 18.05
CA ARG A 198 -16.95 -20.73 19.27
C ARG A 198 -17.40 -21.64 20.41
N GLY A 199 -16.45 -22.20 21.14
CA GLY A 199 -16.69 -22.78 22.45
C GLY A 199 -17.58 -21.81 23.24
N LYS A 200 -18.64 -22.36 23.85
CA LYS A 200 -19.60 -21.69 24.74
C LYS A 200 -19.07 -20.34 25.21
N SER A 201 -19.71 -19.26 24.79
CA SER A 201 -19.56 -17.96 25.42
C SER A 201 -19.65 -18.16 26.92
N THR A 202 -18.52 -18.18 27.61
CA THR A 202 -18.48 -17.89 29.04
C THR A 202 -19.14 -16.53 29.15
N GLU A 203 -20.26 -16.47 29.87
CA GLU A 203 -20.83 -15.23 30.39
C GLU A 203 -19.65 -14.36 30.84
N ILE A 204 -19.41 -13.28 30.08
CA ILE A 204 -18.44 -12.27 30.45
C ILE A 204 -19.08 -11.57 31.65
N ASP A 205 -18.52 -11.82 32.83
CA ASP A 205 -18.82 -11.04 34.03
C ASP A 205 -18.43 -9.58 33.74
N PRO A 206 -19.39 -8.63 33.75
CA PRO A 206 -19.12 -7.22 33.46
C PRO A 206 -18.18 -6.56 34.49
N TYR A 207 -17.72 -7.27 35.52
CA TYR A 207 -16.82 -6.78 36.56
C TYR A 207 -15.47 -7.50 36.66
N SER A 208 -15.10 -8.38 35.73
CA SER A 208 -13.77 -9.01 35.77
C SER A 208 -12.66 -8.05 35.32
N VAL A 209 -11.95 -7.47 36.29
CA VAL A 209 -10.75 -6.65 36.07
C VAL A 209 -9.55 -7.57 35.86
N SER A 210 -9.40 -8.09 34.64
CA SER A 210 -8.12 -8.61 34.15
C SER A 210 -7.76 -7.88 32.88
N SER A 211 -6.69 -7.10 32.96
CA SER A 211 -6.04 -6.38 31.88
C SER A 211 -5.43 -7.36 30.87
N ASN A 212 -6.31 -8.01 30.10
CA ASN A 212 -5.95 -8.48 28.77
C ASN A 212 -6.64 -7.52 27.82
N GLU A 213 -5.82 -6.83 27.02
CA GLU A 213 -6.24 -6.15 25.82
C GLU A 213 -7.30 -7.01 25.13
N VAL A 214 -8.49 -6.45 24.96
CA VAL A 214 -9.48 -6.99 24.04
C VAL A 214 -8.86 -6.79 22.66
N VAL A 215 -7.99 -7.73 22.27
CA VAL A 215 -7.77 -8.04 20.88
C VAL A 215 -9.17 -8.34 20.38
N GLU A 216 -9.73 -7.45 19.57
CA GLU A 216 -10.88 -7.78 18.75
C GLU A 216 -10.53 -9.10 18.08
N ASN A 217 -11.11 -10.19 18.57
CA ASN A 217 -10.88 -11.50 18.01
C ASN A 217 -11.34 -11.39 16.56
N GLU A 218 -10.36 -11.31 15.65
CA GLU A 218 -10.53 -11.46 14.21
C GLU A 218 -11.53 -12.59 14.04
N THR A 219 -12.72 -12.26 13.58
CA THR A 219 -13.67 -13.30 13.19
C THR A 219 -12.94 -14.10 12.12
N ASP A 220 -12.72 -15.40 12.34
CA ASP A 220 -12.27 -16.37 11.34
C ASP A 220 -13.33 -16.51 10.21
N GLU A 221 -13.67 -15.40 9.57
CA GLU A 221 -14.48 -15.30 8.38
C GLU A 221 -13.56 -15.61 7.20
N ILE A 222 -13.66 -16.83 6.71
CA ILE A 222 -12.99 -17.27 5.49
C ILE A 222 -13.87 -16.82 4.34
N GLU A 223 -13.38 -15.94 3.47
CA GLU A 223 -14.08 -15.59 2.25
C GLU A 223 -14.11 -16.79 1.29
N VAL A 224 -15.29 -17.04 0.72
CA VAL A 224 -15.71 -18.32 0.16
C VAL A 224 -16.26 -18.22 -1.26
N ALA A 225 -16.93 -17.12 -1.61
CA ALA A 225 -17.09 -16.75 -3.01
C ALA A 225 -15.95 -15.80 -3.35
N TYR A 226 -15.16 -16.21 -4.33
CA TYR A 226 -13.73 -16.02 -4.31
C TYR A 226 -13.25 -14.58 -4.51
N TYR A 227 -14.04 -13.68 -5.09
CA TYR A 227 -13.61 -12.30 -5.37
C TYR A 227 -14.79 -11.33 -5.39
N LYS A 228 -14.53 -10.05 -5.16
CA LYS A 228 -15.48 -8.95 -5.43
C LYS A 228 -15.84 -8.95 -6.92
N THR A 229 -17.07 -9.30 -7.27
CA THR A 229 -17.48 -9.42 -8.68
C THR A 229 -18.48 -8.35 -9.08
N HIS A 230 -18.08 -7.51 -10.05
CA HIS A 230 -19.03 -6.65 -10.78
C HIS A 230 -19.84 -7.53 -11.70
N CYS A 231 -21.13 -7.63 -11.42
CA CYS A 231 -22.03 -8.42 -12.24
C CYS A 231 -22.64 -7.54 -13.34
N THR A 232 -22.38 -7.93 -14.59
CA THR A 232 -23.07 -7.42 -15.78
C THR A 232 -24.07 -8.46 -16.24
N PHE A 233 -25.27 -7.99 -16.63
CA PHE A 233 -26.37 -8.83 -17.07
C PHE A 233 -26.72 -8.41 -18.48
N ASP A 234 -26.19 -9.11 -19.49
CA ASP A 234 -26.39 -8.74 -20.90
C ASP A 234 -27.83 -9.01 -21.38
N THR A 235 -28.64 -9.73 -20.58
CA THR A 235 -30.03 -10.08 -20.89
C THR A 235 -30.90 -10.19 -19.62
N ASP A 236 -32.21 -9.96 -19.75
CA ASP A 236 -33.22 -10.06 -18.66
C ASP A 236 -33.33 -11.47 -18.01
N GLU A 237 -32.65 -12.48 -18.57
CA GLU A 237 -32.59 -13.87 -18.09
C GLU A 237 -31.19 -14.31 -17.64
N GLY A 238 -30.19 -13.42 -17.66
CA GLY A 238 -28.84 -13.73 -17.21
C GLY A 238 -28.78 -13.96 -15.70
N TYR A 239 -28.44 -15.18 -15.26
CA TYR A 239 -28.14 -15.48 -13.86
C TYR A 239 -26.65 -15.71 -13.66
N VAL A 240 -26.13 -15.22 -12.54
CA VAL A 240 -24.81 -15.57 -12.01
C VAL A 240 -24.97 -16.77 -11.10
N TYR A 241 -24.18 -17.82 -11.35
CA TYR A 241 -24.23 -19.07 -10.60
C TYR A 241 -22.91 -19.33 -9.89
N GLY A 242 -22.97 -19.88 -8.69
CA GLY A 242 -21.78 -20.28 -7.95
C GLY A 242 -22.06 -21.37 -6.93
N HIS A 243 -20.98 -21.94 -6.41
CA HIS A 243 -21.04 -22.95 -5.37
C HIS A 243 -19.90 -22.82 -4.37
N TYR A 244 -20.13 -23.33 -3.16
CA TYR A 244 -19.12 -23.53 -2.14
C TYR A 244 -19.23 -24.90 -1.51
N VAL A 245 -18.10 -25.61 -1.42
CA VAL A 245 -17.99 -26.88 -0.70
C VAL A 245 -17.61 -26.58 0.75
N ALA A 246 -18.56 -26.76 1.67
CA ALA A 246 -18.30 -26.61 3.08
C ALA A 246 -17.74 -27.91 3.67
N GLU A 247 -16.55 -27.81 4.29
CA GLU A 247 -15.85 -28.94 4.91
C GLU A 247 -16.03 -29.01 6.43
N LYS A 248 -16.65 -27.99 7.03
CA LYS A 248 -16.92 -27.87 8.46
C LYS A 248 -18.29 -27.25 8.70
N ASN A 249 -18.81 -27.41 9.90
CA ASN A 249 -20.00 -26.70 10.37
C ASN A 249 -19.75 -25.19 10.42
N GLY A 250 -20.71 -24.41 9.96
CA GLY A 250 -20.57 -22.96 9.93
C GLY A 250 -21.72 -22.24 9.25
N LEU A 251 -21.52 -20.96 9.03
CA LEU A 251 -22.48 -20.05 8.40
C LEU A 251 -21.87 -19.51 7.11
N VAL A 252 -22.58 -19.64 6.00
CA VAL A 252 -22.25 -18.97 4.74
C VAL A 252 -23.10 -17.71 4.62
N ALA A 253 -22.46 -16.55 4.56
CA ALA A 253 -23.09 -15.26 4.36
C ALA A 253 -22.84 -14.74 2.94
N LEU A 254 -23.90 -14.59 2.15
CA LEU A 254 -23.89 -14.01 0.82
C LEU A 254 -24.22 -12.52 0.93
N LEU A 255 -23.39 -11.68 0.33
CA LEU A 255 -23.45 -10.22 0.40
C LEU A 255 -23.59 -9.63 -1.01
N TRP A 256 -24.58 -8.77 -1.19
CA TRP A 256 -24.74 -7.97 -2.41
C TRP A 256 -24.69 -6.50 -2.04
N GLU A 257 -23.77 -5.75 -2.63
CA GLU A 257 -23.51 -4.35 -2.33
C GLU A 257 -23.77 -3.49 -3.57
N ASN A 258 -24.46 -2.37 -3.38
CA ASN A 258 -24.59 -1.33 -4.39
C ASN A 258 -23.60 -0.20 -4.06
N VAL A 259 -22.44 -0.24 -4.69
CA VAL A 259 -21.34 0.72 -4.48
C VAL A 259 -21.60 2.11 -5.08
N ASP A 260 -22.69 2.28 -5.83
CA ASP A 260 -23.06 3.57 -6.39
C ASP A 260 -23.57 4.49 -5.27
N MET A 261 -22.70 5.38 -4.80
CA MET A 261 -23.00 6.42 -3.80
C MET A 261 -23.55 7.70 -4.43
N ASN A 262 -23.46 7.84 -5.76
CA ASN A 262 -23.82 9.05 -6.49
C ASN A 262 -25.25 9.00 -7.02
N SER A 263 -25.84 7.81 -7.09
CA SER A 263 -27.22 7.59 -7.46
C SER A 263 -28.13 7.46 -6.25
N VAL A 264 -29.41 7.78 -6.41
CA VAL A 264 -30.47 7.50 -5.42
C VAL A 264 -31.21 6.19 -5.78
N MET A 265 -30.83 5.55 -6.89
CA MET A 265 -31.53 4.38 -7.41
C MET A 265 -31.14 3.11 -6.65
N SER A 266 -32.16 2.36 -6.24
CA SER A 266 -31.98 1.00 -5.74
C SER A 266 -31.91 0.03 -6.91
N LYS A 267 -31.04 -0.97 -6.80
CA LYS A 267 -30.91 -2.04 -7.79
C LYS A 267 -31.78 -3.23 -7.40
N SER A 268 -32.50 -3.80 -8.37
CA SER A 268 -33.29 -5.02 -8.14
C SER A 268 -32.37 -6.23 -7.98
N LEU A 269 -32.68 -7.16 -7.08
CA LEU A 269 -31.90 -8.37 -6.85
C LEU A 269 -32.86 -9.54 -6.69
N ARG A 270 -32.83 -10.47 -7.65
CA ARG A 270 -33.54 -11.75 -7.56
C ARG A 270 -32.55 -12.86 -7.33
N PHE A 271 -32.68 -13.62 -6.24
CA PHE A 271 -31.71 -14.66 -5.90
C PHE A 271 -32.35 -15.90 -5.27
N GLN A 272 -31.62 -17.01 -5.35
CA GLN A 272 -32.00 -18.30 -4.75
C GLN A 272 -30.74 -18.98 -4.24
N VAL A 273 -30.81 -19.54 -3.03
CA VAL A 273 -29.68 -20.20 -2.36
C VAL A 273 -30.17 -21.51 -1.77
N LYS A 274 -29.39 -22.58 -1.94
CA LYS A 274 -29.75 -23.91 -1.44
C LYS A 274 -28.53 -24.64 -0.90
N VAL A 275 -28.68 -25.28 0.25
CA VAL A 275 -27.71 -26.26 0.76
C VAL A 275 -28.13 -27.64 0.31
N VAL A 276 -27.21 -28.38 -0.30
CA VAL A 276 -27.42 -29.75 -0.78
C VAL A 276 -26.28 -30.64 -0.29
N SER A 277 -26.55 -31.92 -0.12
CA SER A 277 -25.50 -32.90 0.18
C SER A 277 -24.57 -33.08 -1.04
N LEU A 278 -23.29 -33.40 -0.82
CA LEU A 278 -22.33 -33.63 -1.91
C LEU A 278 -22.83 -34.71 -2.89
N SER A 279 -23.41 -35.79 -2.38
CA SER A 279 -24.05 -36.86 -3.14
C SER A 279 -25.17 -36.39 -4.06
N ALA A 280 -25.94 -35.36 -3.67
CA ALA A 280 -27.02 -34.80 -4.48
C ALA A 280 -26.53 -33.82 -5.56
N ALA A 281 -25.30 -33.31 -5.42
CA ALA A 281 -24.71 -32.32 -6.33
C ALA A 281 -23.41 -32.80 -7.00
N GLY A 282 -23.18 -34.12 -7.07
CA GLY A 282 -21.97 -34.69 -7.69
C GLY A 282 -21.70 -34.18 -9.09
N LYS A 283 -22.74 -34.01 -9.91
CA LYS A 283 -22.64 -33.44 -11.27
C LYS A 283 -22.05 -32.02 -11.30
N VAL A 284 -22.33 -31.18 -10.30
CA VAL A 284 -21.78 -29.81 -10.25
C VAL A 284 -20.26 -29.86 -10.10
N LEU A 285 -19.76 -30.76 -9.25
CA LEU A 285 -18.33 -30.94 -9.02
C LEU A 285 -17.64 -31.58 -10.22
N GLU A 286 -18.26 -32.60 -10.84
CA GLU A 286 -17.75 -33.23 -12.06
C GLU A 286 -17.55 -32.21 -13.19
N VAL A 287 -18.54 -31.33 -13.43
CA VAL A 287 -18.44 -30.29 -14.44
C VAL A 287 -17.38 -29.24 -14.06
N THR A 288 -17.26 -28.90 -12.78
CA THR A 288 -16.24 -27.96 -12.28
C THR A 288 -14.83 -28.52 -12.45
N ASP A 289 -14.62 -29.80 -12.18
CA ASP A 289 -13.33 -30.46 -12.38
C ASP A 289 -12.99 -30.60 -13.86
N ALA A 290 -13.98 -30.90 -14.72
CA ALA A 290 -13.79 -30.88 -16.17
C ALA A 290 -13.38 -29.49 -16.69
N LEU A 291 -13.95 -28.41 -16.14
CA LEU A 291 -13.58 -27.03 -16.46
C LEU A 291 -12.11 -26.70 -16.11
N LYS A 292 -11.54 -27.33 -15.09
CA LYS A 292 -10.11 -27.18 -14.76
C LYS A 292 -9.21 -27.77 -15.84
N THR A 293 -9.69 -28.78 -16.58
CA THR A 293 -8.92 -29.48 -17.62
C THR A 293 -9.08 -28.87 -19.01
N VAL A 294 -10.01 -27.95 -19.20
CA VAL A 294 -10.16 -27.24 -20.46
C VAL A 294 -8.95 -26.31 -20.62
N ASP A 295 -8.15 -26.57 -21.65
CA ASP A 295 -7.10 -25.64 -22.06
C ASP A 295 -7.77 -24.36 -22.52
N THR A 296 -7.62 -23.33 -21.71
CA THR A 296 -8.15 -22.02 -21.99
C THR A 296 -7.04 -21.04 -22.32
N ALA A 297 -5.79 -21.42 -22.64
CA ALA A 297 -4.64 -20.50 -22.66
C ALA A 297 -4.87 -19.11 -23.29
N GLU A 298 -5.70 -19.01 -24.34
CA GLU A 298 -6.03 -17.77 -25.04
C GLU A 298 -7.25 -17.00 -24.50
N TRP A 299 -7.99 -17.56 -23.54
CA TRP A 299 -9.25 -17.01 -23.01
C TRP A 299 -9.13 -15.60 -22.48
N LEU A 300 -7.99 -15.28 -21.84
CA LEU A 300 -7.78 -13.97 -21.26
C LEU A 300 -7.58 -12.93 -22.36
N HIS A 301 -6.92 -13.30 -23.47
CA HIS A 301 -6.82 -12.44 -24.65
C HIS A 301 -8.20 -12.24 -25.28
N GLU A 302 -8.98 -13.31 -25.45
CA GLU A 302 -10.35 -13.22 -25.98
C GLU A 302 -11.25 -12.35 -25.09
N TYR A 303 -11.10 -12.47 -23.76
CA TYR A 303 -11.85 -11.68 -22.79
C TYR A 303 -11.52 -10.19 -22.88
N VAL A 304 -10.23 -9.84 -22.97
CA VAL A 304 -9.81 -8.43 -23.13
C VAL A 304 -10.20 -7.90 -24.52
N ASP A 305 -10.01 -8.69 -25.59
CA ASP A 305 -10.37 -8.33 -26.97
C ASP A 305 -11.90 -8.16 -27.15
N ALA A 306 -12.71 -8.79 -26.29
CA ALA A 306 -14.17 -8.62 -26.28
C ALA A 306 -14.64 -7.34 -25.58
N SER A 307 -13.75 -6.60 -24.90
CA SER A 307 -14.11 -5.35 -24.25
C SER A 307 -14.45 -4.26 -25.27
N GLU A 308 -15.57 -3.57 -25.04
CA GLU A 308 -16.00 -2.41 -25.83
C GLU A 308 -15.15 -1.15 -25.55
N ILE A 309 -14.37 -1.16 -24.47
CA ILE A 309 -13.56 -0.02 -24.03
C ILE A 309 -12.26 0.00 -24.85
N MET A 310 -12.15 0.97 -25.76
CA MET A 310 -10.95 1.18 -26.58
C MET A 310 -10.18 2.48 -26.24
N SER A 311 -10.66 3.25 -25.26
CA SER A 311 -10.05 4.50 -24.85
C SER A 311 -9.95 4.57 -23.33
N ILE A 312 -8.77 4.96 -22.83
CA ILE A 312 -8.51 5.14 -21.40
C ILE A 312 -9.44 6.21 -20.79
N LYS A 313 -9.89 7.17 -21.59
CA LYS A 313 -10.80 8.24 -21.13
C LYS A 313 -12.19 7.74 -20.76
N ASP A 314 -12.57 6.56 -21.25
CA ASP A 314 -13.89 5.97 -21.01
C ASP A 314 -13.88 5.12 -19.72
N LEU A 315 -12.73 4.99 -19.06
CA LEU A 315 -12.56 4.26 -17.80
C LEU A 315 -12.89 5.16 -16.60
N VAL A 316 -14.08 4.95 -16.03
CA VAL A 316 -14.52 5.62 -14.79
C VAL A 316 -13.57 5.25 -13.63
N GLY A 317 -13.04 6.24 -12.91
CA GLY A 317 -12.10 6.04 -11.79
C GLY A 317 -10.63 5.86 -12.19
N TRP A 318 -10.36 5.65 -13.49
CA TRP A 318 -9.03 5.75 -14.09
C TRP A 318 -8.71 7.17 -14.57
N GLU A 319 -9.38 8.16 -14.00
CA GLU A 319 -8.95 9.55 -14.11
C GLU A 319 -7.51 9.60 -13.56
N THR A 320 -6.56 9.86 -14.44
CA THR A 320 -5.31 10.51 -14.03
C THR A 320 -5.76 11.70 -13.23
N TYR A 321 -5.49 11.70 -11.92
CA TYR A 321 -5.47 12.96 -11.21
C TYR A 321 -4.64 13.87 -12.10
N GLU A 322 -5.30 14.86 -12.69
CA GLU A 322 -4.64 16.00 -13.26
C GLU A 322 -3.88 16.60 -12.07
N CYS A 323 -2.67 16.10 -11.85
CA CYS A 323 -1.60 17.01 -11.52
C CYS A 323 -1.75 18.09 -12.59
N GLU A 324 -2.02 19.32 -12.16
CA GLU A 324 -2.13 20.50 -13.02
C GLU A 324 -0.80 20.72 -13.78
N ASP A 325 -0.45 19.81 -14.68
CA ASP A 325 0.42 20.00 -15.81
C ASP A 325 -0.55 20.06 -17.00
N ALA A 326 -1.20 21.22 -17.09
CA ALA A 326 -1.87 21.68 -18.29
C ALA A 326 -0.87 21.77 -19.44
N PHE A 327 -0.54 20.62 -20.03
CA PHE A 327 -0.09 20.52 -21.41
C PHE A 327 -1.33 20.38 -22.28
N ASP A 328 -2.12 21.44 -22.33
CA ASP A 328 -3.07 21.62 -23.42
C ASP A 328 -2.28 22.11 -24.65
N LYS A 329 -2.17 21.18 -25.60
CA LYS A 329 -2.31 21.37 -27.05
C LYS A 329 -1.38 22.36 -27.74
N ASP A 330 -0.47 21.79 -28.54
CA ASP A 330 -0.44 22.17 -29.95
C ASP A 330 0.01 21.01 -30.84
N GLU A 331 -0.54 21.02 -32.04
CA GLU A 331 -0.74 19.93 -32.99
C GLU A 331 0.53 19.43 -33.71
N ALA A 332 0.40 18.22 -34.25
CA ALA A 332 0.94 17.73 -35.53
C ALA A 332 2.47 17.80 -35.78
N TYR A 333 3.12 16.63 -35.85
CA TYR A 333 4.15 16.22 -36.84
C TYR A 333 4.50 14.77 -36.48
N ASP A 334 3.95 13.78 -37.18
CA ASP A 334 4.48 13.16 -38.40
C ASP A 334 5.63 12.16 -38.14
N ASP A 335 5.49 11.06 -38.86
CA ASP A 335 6.22 9.80 -38.83
C ASP A 335 7.75 9.98 -39.00
N GLY A 336 8.56 9.22 -38.24
CA GLY A 336 10.00 9.18 -38.50
C GLY A 336 10.93 8.73 -37.38
N LEU A 337 11.38 7.47 -37.49
CA LEU A 337 12.72 6.97 -37.10
C LEU A 337 12.96 6.51 -35.66
N ALA A 338 12.59 5.25 -35.45
CA ALA A 338 13.23 4.33 -34.51
C ALA A 338 14.74 4.13 -34.80
N LYS A 339 15.61 4.57 -33.87
CA LYS A 339 16.85 3.84 -33.46
C LYS A 339 17.72 4.56 -32.41
N GLY A 340 17.47 5.82 -32.07
CA GLY A 340 18.28 6.57 -31.08
C GLY A 340 17.83 6.46 -29.62
N ASP A 341 16.65 5.92 -29.37
CA ASP A 341 15.95 6.09 -28.08
C ASP A 341 16.34 5.08 -26.99
N ILE A 342 17.02 3.98 -27.37
CA ILE A 342 17.37 2.88 -26.45
C ILE A 342 18.63 3.21 -25.63
N GLU A 343 19.63 3.85 -26.24
CA GLU A 343 20.87 4.23 -25.53
C GLU A 343 20.66 5.39 -24.55
N VAL A 344 19.80 6.34 -24.89
CA VAL A 344 19.45 7.47 -24.01
C VAL A 344 18.60 6.98 -22.82
N LYS A 345 17.62 6.09 -23.04
CA LYS A 345 16.85 5.45 -21.96
C LYS A 345 17.73 4.59 -21.05
N SER A 346 18.70 3.86 -21.60
CA SER A 346 19.66 3.07 -20.83
C SER A 346 20.60 3.94 -19.98
N GLN A 347 21.09 5.07 -20.52
CA GLN A 347 21.92 6.00 -19.76
C GLN A 347 21.16 6.71 -18.64
N ILE A 348 19.89 7.07 -18.86
CA ILE A 348 19.02 7.63 -17.83
C ILE A 348 18.75 6.58 -16.74
N GLN A 349 18.49 5.33 -17.10
CA GLN A 349 18.29 4.24 -16.13
C GLN A 349 19.53 3.98 -15.27
N VAL A 350 20.73 4.03 -15.86
CA VAL A 350 22.00 3.89 -15.12
C VAL A 350 22.25 5.09 -14.20
N ALA A 351 21.89 6.30 -14.62
CA ALA A 351 22.03 7.50 -13.78
C ALA A 351 21.07 7.45 -12.58
N VAL A 352 19.81 7.06 -12.80
CA VAL A 352 18.80 6.89 -11.73
C VAL A 352 19.21 5.80 -10.74
N LEU A 353 19.73 4.66 -11.23
CA LEU A 353 20.22 3.59 -10.35
C LEU A 353 21.46 4.01 -9.55
N ARG A 354 22.34 4.85 -10.10
CA ARG A 354 23.52 5.37 -9.40
C ARG A 354 23.13 6.36 -8.30
N GLU A 355 22.20 7.26 -8.58
CA GLU A 355 21.64 8.19 -7.59
C GLU A 355 20.91 7.43 -6.48
N ARG A 356 20.15 6.39 -6.84
CA ARG A 356 19.50 5.50 -5.88
C ARG A 356 20.49 4.72 -5.02
N ASN A 357 21.61 4.26 -5.60
CA ASN A 357 22.64 3.55 -4.85
C ASN A 357 23.36 4.49 -3.86
N TYR A 358 23.63 5.73 -4.26
CA TYR A 358 24.19 6.75 -3.35
C TYR A 358 23.24 7.09 -2.20
N GLU A 359 21.94 7.20 -2.48
CA GLU A 359 20.92 7.43 -1.46
C GLU A 359 20.82 6.26 -0.47
N LEU A 360 20.89 5.02 -0.97
CA LEU A 360 20.92 3.81 -0.13
C LEU A 360 22.20 3.72 0.71
N GLU A 361 23.37 4.03 0.14
CA GLU A 361 24.64 4.08 0.87
C GLU A 361 24.59 5.10 2.01
N MET A 362 24.04 6.29 1.76
CA MET A 362 23.86 7.32 2.79
C MET A 362 22.90 6.86 3.89
N GLN A 363 21.79 6.19 3.55
CA GLN A 363 20.86 5.64 4.53
C GLN A 363 21.48 4.51 5.37
N VAL A 364 22.28 3.64 4.75
CA VAL A 364 23.03 2.58 5.47
C VAL A 364 24.00 3.20 6.47
N THR A 365 24.74 4.25 6.09
CA THR A 365 25.64 4.93 7.04
C THR A 365 24.90 5.55 8.22
N CYS A 366 23.74 6.18 8.00
CA CYS A 366 22.92 6.72 9.10
C CYS A 366 22.36 5.62 10.03
N LEU A 367 21.98 4.47 9.46
CA LEU A 367 21.50 3.32 10.25
C LEU A 367 22.63 2.68 11.05
N GLU A 368 23.82 2.56 10.49
CA GLU A 368 25.00 2.08 11.21
C GLU A 368 25.34 3.00 12.39
N GLU A 369 25.27 4.32 12.20
CA GLU A 369 25.45 5.30 13.28
C GLU A 369 24.38 5.13 14.38
N SER A 370 23.10 5.01 14.00
CA SER A 370 22.00 4.76 14.94
C SER A 370 22.15 3.45 15.71
N LEU A 371 22.55 2.37 15.03
CA LEU A 371 22.83 1.07 15.64
C LEU A 371 23.99 1.15 16.65
N THR A 372 25.05 1.91 16.32
CA THR A 372 26.16 2.10 17.27
C THR A 372 25.76 2.94 18.48
N ALA A 373 24.86 3.90 18.32
CA ALA A 373 24.32 4.69 19.42
C ALA A 373 23.46 3.85 20.35
N THR A 374 22.50 3.08 19.81
CA THR A 374 21.64 2.18 20.61
C THR A 374 22.44 1.09 21.30
N LYS A 375 23.49 0.54 20.66
CA LYS A 375 24.40 -0.41 21.31
C LYS A 375 25.16 0.21 22.49
N LYS A 376 25.54 1.49 22.41
CA LYS A 376 26.16 2.21 23.55
C LYS A 376 25.16 2.42 24.68
N GLU A 377 23.91 2.78 24.36
CA GLU A 377 22.85 2.94 25.36
C GLU A 377 22.50 1.62 26.06
N LEU A 378 22.39 0.53 25.30
CA LEU A 378 22.15 -0.81 25.85
C LEU A 378 23.30 -1.23 26.78
N LYS A 379 24.55 -0.98 26.38
CA LYS A 379 25.71 -1.24 27.23
C LYS A 379 25.65 -0.41 28.52
N SER A 380 25.31 0.88 28.42
CA SER A 380 25.14 1.74 29.60
C SER A 380 23.99 1.29 30.51
N ALA A 381 22.91 0.76 29.95
CA ALA A 381 21.81 0.18 30.74
C ALA A 381 22.26 -1.10 31.45
N LEU A 382 23.00 -1.99 30.76
CA LEU A 382 23.56 -3.20 31.35
C LEU A 382 24.52 -2.87 32.52
N ASP A 383 25.43 -1.91 32.32
CA ASP A 383 26.36 -1.47 33.35
C ASP A 383 25.59 -0.93 34.59
N ARG A 384 24.49 -0.19 34.38
CA ARG A 384 23.62 0.29 35.47
C ARG A 384 22.95 -0.84 36.25
N VAL A 385 22.49 -1.89 35.56
CA VAL A 385 21.90 -3.07 36.21
C VAL A 385 22.94 -3.81 37.03
N GLN A 386 24.14 -4.03 36.48
CA GLN A 386 25.23 -4.69 37.20
C GLN A 386 25.65 -3.91 38.46
N ILE A 387 25.72 -2.58 38.38
CA ILE A 387 25.96 -1.73 39.55
C ILE A 387 24.83 -1.88 40.58
N ALA A 388 23.56 -1.91 40.14
CA ALA A 388 22.43 -2.08 41.04
C ALA A 388 22.43 -3.46 41.73
N GLU A 389 22.81 -4.52 41.02
CA GLU A 389 22.99 -5.87 41.59
C GLU A 389 24.10 -5.90 42.63
N GLU A 390 25.26 -5.27 42.36
CA GLU A 390 26.35 -5.17 43.33
C GLU A 390 25.95 -4.36 44.57
N ILE A 391 25.22 -3.25 44.40
CA ILE A 391 24.67 -2.47 45.51
C ILE A 391 23.68 -3.32 46.32
N HIS A 392 22.77 -4.04 45.67
CA HIS A 392 21.81 -4.89 46.35
C HIS A 392 22.51 -6.02 47.14
N LYS A 393 23.57 -6.61 46.56
CA LYS A 393 24.39 -7.61 47.23
C LYS A 393 25.12 -7.03 48.45
N ALA A 394 25.72 -5.85 48.33
CA ALA A 394 26.38 -5.17 49.44
C ALA A 394 25.39 -4.78 50.55
N ASN A 395 24.18 -4.35 50.18
CA ASN A 395 23.10 -4.05 51.13
C ASN A 395 22.65 -5.30 51.88
N LEU A 396 22.44 -6.42 51.19
CA LEU A 396 22.13 -7.72 51.82
C LEU A 396 23.25 -8.15 52.77
N GLU A 397 24.51 -8.06 52.36
CA GLU A 397 25.65 -8.40 53.21
C GLU A 397 25.68 -7.51 54.47
N THR A 398 25.45 -6.21 54.31
CA THR A 398 25.38 -5.26 55.44
C THR A 398 24.24 -5.59 56.40
N ILE A 399 23.04 -5.91 55.88
CA ILE A 399 21.90 -6.34 56.70
C ILE A 399 22.26 -7.60 57.49
N THR A 400 22.86 -8.60 56.84
CA THR A 400 23.27 -9.83 57.53
C THR A 400 24.34 -9.58 58.60
N GLN A 401 25.30 -8.68 58.36
CA GLN A 401 26.30 -8.29 59.36
C GLN A 401 25.67 -7.57 60.56
N ILE A 402 24.69 -6.67 60.32
CA ILE A 402 23.95 -5.99 61.39
C ILE A 402 23.11 -6.98 62.19
N GLU A 403 22.44 -7.93 61.53
CA GLU A 403 21.67 -8.99 62.20
C GLU A 403 22.57 -9.91 63.05
N CYS A 404 23.76 -10.26 62.55
CA CYS A 404 24.74 -11.03 63.31
C CYS A 404 25.36 -10.24 64.48
N ALA A 405 25.62 -8.94 64.32
CA ALA A 405 26.13 -8.09 65.39
C ALA A 405 25.08 -7.85 66.50
N ASN A 406 23.80 -7.70 66.13
CA ASN A 406 22.70 -7.58 67.09
C ASN A 406 22.44 -8.89 67.86
N ALA A 407 22.78 -10.04 67.28
CA ALA A 407 22.75 -11.33 67.96
C ALA A 407 23.91 -11.52 68.97
N SER A 408 25.03 -10.80 68.84
CA SER A 408 26.17 -10.92 69.76
C SER A 408 26.17 -9.94 70.95
N ASP A 409 25.39 -8.86 70.90
CA ASP A 409 25.43 -7.79 71.93
C ASP A 409 24.24 -7.72 72.90
N THR A 410 23.31 -8.67 72.89
CA THR A 410 22.25 -8.72 73.94
C THR A 410 22.60 -9.66 75.08
N THR A 411 23.77 -9.44 75.72
CA THR A 411 24.07 -9.99 77.05
C THR A 411 24.83 -8.99 77.92
N GLN A 412 24.21 -7.87 78.36
CA GLN A 412 24.52 -7.24 79.67
C GLN A 412 23.57 -6.08 80.05
N LYS A 413 22.62 -6.43 80.95
CA LYS A 413 22.31 -5.82 82.27
C LYS A 413 22.18 -4.28 82.44
N VAL A 414 21.20 -3.93 83.30
CA VAL A 414 20.97 -2.70 84.11
C VAL A 414 19.83 -1.82 83.56
N SER A 415 18.81 -1.35 84.28
CA SER A 415 18.34 -1.49 85.67
C SER A 415 17.02 -0.69 85.85
N ARG A 416 15.94 -1.38 86.25
CA ARG A 416 15.06 -1.08 87.42
C ARG A 416 14.06 0.10 87.37
N VAL A 417 12.89 -0.22 87.97
CA VAL A 417 11.83 0.63 88.59
C VAL A 417 10.73 1.06 87.61
N ALA A 418 9.41 0.82 87.81
CA ALA A 418 8.62 0.51 89.00
C ALA A 418 7.28 -0.21 88.64
N THR A 419 6.93 -1.24 89.43
CA THR A 419 5.62 -1.53 90.09
C THR A 419 4.29 -1.23 89.37
N ALA A 420 3.25 -2.08 89.35
CA ALA A 420 2.88 -3.33 90.06
C ALA A 420 1.45 -3.77 89.55
N PRO A 421 0.77 -4.82 90.08
CA PRO A 421 0.81 -6.17 89.50
C PRO A 421 -0.55 -6.95 89.56
N LEU A 422 -0.45 -8.28 89.36
CA LEU A 422 -1.32 -9.39 89.83
C LEU A 422 -2.51 -9.76 88.93
N ALA A 423 -2.83 -11.03 88.67
CA ALA A 423 -2.26 -12.34 89.01
C ALA A 423 -2.89 -13.35 88.02
N GLY A 424 -2.19 -14.38 87.54
CA GLY A 424 -2.12 -15.70 88.20
C GLY A 424 -2.71 -16.74 87.24
N SER A 425 -1.88 -17.51 86.53
CA SER A 425 -1.38 -18.84 86.93
C SER A 425 -2.38 -20.00 86.75
N GLN A 426 -2.01 -20.85 85.79
CA GLN A 426 -1.93 -22.32 85.86
C GLN A 426 -3.16 -23.19 85.60
N SER A 427 -2.93 -24.09 84.63
CA SER A 427 -3.09 -25.55 84.72
C SER A 427 -4.48 -26.16 84.55
N GLY A 428 -4.59 -26.99 83.50
CA GLY A 428 -5.16 -28.32 83.61
C GLY A 428 -6.67 -28.48 83.37
N THR A 429 -6.98 -29.15 82.26
CA THR A 429 -7.84 -30.34 82.22
C THR A 429 -9.37 -30.20 82.40
N LEU A 430 -10.06 -30.80 81.42
CA LEU A 430 -11.44 -31.33 81.37
C LEU A 430 -12.62 -30.40 80.99
N HIS A 431 -13.41 -30.97 80.07
CA HIS A 431 -14.74 -30.63 79.56
C HIS A 431 -15.65 -29.73 80.41
N SER A 432 -16.35 -28.81 79.75
CA SER A 432 -17.80 -28.87 79.49
C SER A 432 -18.34 -27.49 79.10
N ASP A 433 -19.26 -27.50 78.13
CA ASP A 433 -20.27 -26.50 77.74
C ASP A 433 -20.34 -25.12 78.43
N GLY A 434 -20.60 -24.10 77.58
CA GLY A 434 -21.64 -23.11 77.90
C GLY A 434 -21.26 -21.64 77.83
N THR A 435 -21.58 -21.03 76.68
CA THR A 435 -22.17 -19.68 76.50
C THR A 435 -21.41 -18.38 76.87
N GLN A 436 -21.25 -17.57 75.81
CA GLN A 436 -21.25 -16.10 75.70
C GLN A 436 -20.09 -15.29 76.31
N THR A 437 -19.45 -14.47 75.47
CA THR A 437 -18.71 -13.29 75.92
C THR A 437 -18.78 -12.18 74.88
N GLU A 438 -19.02 -10.98 75.40
CA GLU A 438 -19.23 -9.68 74.77
C GLU A 438 -18.06 -9.26 73.86
N GLU A 439 -18.35 -8.68 72.69
CA GLU A 439 -17.35 -7.97 71.89
C GLU A 439 -16.88 -6.73 72.66
N THR A 440 -15.60 -6.72 73.01
CA THR A 440 -14.97 -5.64 73.77
C THR A 440 -14.75 -4.40 72.90
N PRO A 441 -14.96 -3.17 73.42
CA PRO A 441 -14.87 -1.91 72.65
C PRO A 441 -13.47 -1.63 72.07
N SER A 442 -12.44 -2.32 72.55
CA SER A 442 -11.09 -2.29 71.97
C SER A 442 -11.03 -2.92 70.57
N SER A 443 -11.85 -3.93 70.29
CA SER A 443 -11.89 -4.60 68.98
C SER A 443 -12.52 -3.70 67.91
N GLU A 444 -13.53 -2.90 68.28
CA GLU A 444 -14.18 -1.97 67.36
C GLU A 444 -13.29 -0.76 67.06
N LEU A 445 -12.56 -0.23 68.05
CA LEU A 445 -11.59 0.84 67.84
C LEU A 445 -10.46 0.40 66.88
N GLU A 446 -9.93 -0.82 67.06
CA GLU A 446 -8.91 -1.37 66.18
C GLU A 446 -9.44 -1.58 64.75
N ARG A 447 -10.70 -2.01 64.62
CA ARG A 447 -11.39 -2.16 63.32
C ARG A 447 -11.53 -0.81 62.60
N VAL A 448 -11.97 0.23 63.32
CA VAL A 448 -12.09 1.59 62.76
C VAL A 448 -10.73 2.16 62.39
N GLN A 449 -9.70 1.93 63.20
CA GLN A 449 -8.34 2.37 62.90
C GLN A 449 -7.78 1.70 61.63
N LYS A 450 -8.03 0.40 61.43
CA LYS A 450 -7.68 -0.31 60.20
C LYS A 450 -8.44 0.23 58.98
N LEU A 451 -9.73 0.54 59.13
CA LEU A 451 -10.53 1.11 58.05
C LEU A 451 -10.03 2.51 57.66
N CYS A 452 -9.72 3.36 58.65
CA CYS A 452 -9.15 4.69 58.41
C CYS A 452 -7.78 4.62 57.74
N ALA A 453 -6.91 3.69 58.17
CA ALA A 453 -5.60 3.47 57.53
C ALA A 453 -5.75 2.99 56.08
N GLY A 454 -6.66 2.05 55.81
CA GLY A 454 -6.96 1.58 54.45
C GLY A 454 -7.55 2.68 53.56
N PHE A 455 -8.42 3.54 54.10
CA PHE A 455 -8.94 4.69 53.36
C PHE A 455 -7.84 5.72 53.05
N GLN A 456 -6.97 6.02 54.00
CA GLN A 456 -5.82 6.91 53.79
C GLN A 456 -4.86 6.36 52.74
N GLU A 457 -4.60 5.06 52.74
CA GLU A 457 -3.79 4.38 51.73
C GLU A 457 -4.44 4.50 50.34
N GLN A 458 -5.74 4.25 50.22
CA GLN A 458 -6.48 4.43 48.96
C GLN A 458 -6.45 5.87 48.45
N CYS A 459 -6.58 6.86 49.33
CA CYS A 459 -6.46 8.27 48.96
C CYS A 459 -5.06 8.61 48.45
N LEU A 460 -4.00 8.07 49.06
CA LEU A 460 -2.62 8.27 48.63
C LEU A 460 -2.38 7.65 47.25
N TRP A 461 -2.82 6.41 47.02
CA TRP A 461 -2.70 5.75 45.71
C TRP A 461 -3.42 6.53 44.61
N ARG A 462 -4.65 6.99 44.87
CA ARG A 462 -5.41 7.83 43.92
C ARG A 462 -4.70 9.16 43.63
N SER A 463 -4.02 9.73 44.61
CA SER A 463 -3.27 10.98 44.42
C SER A 463 -2.01 10.78 43.58
N VAL A 464 -1.31 9.65 43.77
CA VAL A 464 -0.11 9.31 42.97
C VAL A 464 -0.52 9.03 41.52
N GLU A 465 -1.58 8.22 41.32
CA GLU A 465 -2.12 7.91 40.01
C GLU A 465 -2.54 9.19 39.25
N ASN A 466 -3.27 10.11 39.89
CA ASN A 466 -3.63 11.39 39.29
C ASN A 466 -2.40 12.24 38.92
N MET A 467 -1.38 12.28 39.79
CA MET A 467 -0.16 13.02 39.52
C MET A 467 0.61 12.43 38.33
N GLU A 468 0.69 11.10 38.22
CA GLU A 468 1.29 10.43 37.07
C GLU A 468 0.52 10.74 35.78
N LEU A 469 -0.81 10.68 35.80
CA LEU A 469 -1.65 11.05 34.66
C LEU A 469 -1.47 12.51 34.24
N GLU A 470 -1.39 13.45 35.20
CA GLU A 470 -1.11 14.86 34.92
C GLU A 470 0.29 15.06 34.31
N THR A 471 1.30 14.31 34.78
CA THR A 471 2.64 14.37 34.17
C THR A 471 2.65 13.82 32.75
N GLN A 472 1.97 12.70 32.49
CA GLN A 472 1.84 12.14 31.15
C GLN A 472 1.10 13.10 30.20
N LEU A 473 0.05 13.77 30.69
CA LEU A 473 -0.67 14.78 29.94
C LEU A 473 0.22 15.98 29.60
N ALA A 474 1.03 16.46 30.56
CA ALA A 474 1.98 17.55 30.33
C ALA A 474 3.05 17.19 29.29
N VAL A 475 3.59 15.96 29.35
CA VAL A 475 4.54 15.44 28.36
C VAL A 475 3.90 15.39 26.98
N SER A 476 2.71 14.80 26.87
CA SER A 476 1.96 14.72 25.60
C SER A 476 1.67 16.10 24.99
N GLN A 477 1.28 17.08 25.82
CA GLN A 477 1.09 18.46 25.36
C GLN A 477 2.38 19.11 24.85
N SER A 478 3.51 18.86 25.53
CA SER A 478 4.82 19.36 25.10
C SER A 478 5.25 18.75 23.76
N GLU A 479 5.04 17.45 23.56
CA GLU A 479 5.33 16.77 22.30
C GLU A 479 4.45 17.29 21.17
N ALA A 480 3.14 17.44 21.41
CA ALA A 480 2.21 18.00 20.45
C ALA A 480 2.60 19.44 20.05
N SER A 481 3.12 20.25 20.98
CA SER A 481 3.65 21.58 20.65
C SER A 481 4.93 21.52 19.80
N SER A 482 5.83 20.58 20.10
CA SER A 482 7.05 20.35 19.31
C SER A 482 6.72 19.91 17.88
N TRP A 483 5.74 19.02 17.71
CA TRP A 483 5.24 18.59 16.41
C TRP A 483 4.65 19.75 15.60
N ARG A 484 3.84 20.61 16.23
CA ARG A 484 3.31 21.82 15.59
C ARG A 484 4.42 22.75 15.12
N GLU A 485 5.45 22.97 15.93
CA GLU A 485 6.59 23.81 15.55
C GLU A 485 7.39 23.22 14.37
N ARG A 486 7.63 21.89 14.37
CA ARG A 486 8.30 21.19 13.25
C ARG A 486 7.48 21.30 11.96
N HIS A 487 6.17 21.10 12.04
CA HIS A 487 5.29 21.22 10.88
C HIS A 487 5.31 22.63 10.28
N VAL A 488 5.31 23.67 11.12
CA VAL A 488 5.45 25.06 10.66
C VAL A 488 6.79 25.30 9.97
N LYS A 489 7.90 24.78 10.52
CA LYS A 489 9.24 24.88 9.90
C LYS A 489 9.31 24.14 8.55
N GLN A 490 8.76 22.94 8.47
CA GLN A 490 8.70 22.16 7.23
C GLN A 490 7.85 22.85 6.17
N ALA A 491 6.68 23.38 6.54
CA ALA A 491 5.83 24.14 5.63
C ALA A 491 6.52 25.41 5.08
N ALA A 492 7.33 26.09 5.91
CA ALA A 492 8.12 27.23 5.47
C ALA A 492 9.24 26.81 4.50
N GLN A 493 9.92 25.69 4.75
CA GLN A 493 10.94 25.14 3.86
C GLN A 493 10.36 24.72 2.51
N LEU A 494 9.19 24.07 2.49
CA LEU A 494 8.50 23.70 1.25
C LEU A 494 8.14 24.93 0.41
N LYS A 495 7.62 26.00 1.03
CA LYS A 495 7.33 27.26 0.33
C LYS A 495 8.58 27.90 -0.29
N GLU A 496 9.71 27.84 0.40
CA GLU A 496 10.97 28.37 -0.14
C GLU A 496 11.50 27.50 -1.29
N LEU A 497 11.43 26.17 -1.18
CA LEU A 497 11.78 25.25 -2.27
C LEU A 497 10.88 25.44 -3.50
N GLU A 498 9.59 25.65 -3.29
CA GLU A 498 8.63 25.92 -4.37
C GLU A 498 8.98 27.23 -5.11
N LYS A 499 9.37 28.27 -4.37
CA LYS A 499 9.87 29.54 -4.94
C LYS A 499 11.17 29.35 -5.73
N GLN A 500 12.10 28.56 -5.21
CA GLN A 500 13.34 28.21 -5.93
C GLN A 500 13.04 27.42 -7.20
N ASN A 501 12.12 26.46 -7.14
CA ASN A 501 11.70 25.66 -8.29
C ASN A 501 11.05 26.54 -9.38
N CYS A 502 10.18 27.48 -8.99
CA CYS A 502 9.61 28.47 -9.91
C CYS A 502 10.72 29.29 -10.62
N THR A 503 11.74 29.70 -9.88
CA THR A 503 12.89 30.43 -10.43
C THR A 503 13.73 29.57 -11.38
N LEU A 504 13.93 28.29 -11.05
CA LEU A 504 14.62 27.35 -11.95
C LEU A 504 13.82 27.08 -13.22
N ARG A 505 12.49 27.01 -13.13
CA ARG A 505 11.63 26.86 -14.32
C ARG A 505 11.71 28.09 -15.23
N THR A 506 11.76 29.30 -14.69
CA THR A 506 11.94 30.52 -15.51
C THR A 506 13.33 30.54 -16.16
N HIS A 507 14.38 30.17 -15.44
CA HIS A 507 15.73 30.05 -16.01
C HIS A 507 15.80 28.96 -17.09
N LYS A 508 15.18 27.80 -16.89
CA LYS A 508 15.08 26.73 -17.90
C LYS A 508 14.36 27.22 -19.16
N LYS A 509 13.25 27.95 -19.01
CA LYS A 509 12.52 28.53 -20.15
C LYS A 509 13.41 29.50 -20.94
N MET A 510 14.14 30.39 -20.24
CA MET A 510 15.09 31.30 -20.87
C MET A 510 16.21 30.55 -21.60
N LEU A 511 16.79 29.53 -20.99
CA LEU A 511 17.84 28.72 -21.60
C LEU A 511 17.32 27.99 -22.85
N VAL A 512 16.12 27.40 -22.81
CA VAL A 512 15.51 26.76 -23.98
C VAL A 512 15.25 27.76 -25.10
N GLN A 513 14.79 28.97 -24.77
CA GLN A 513 14.60 30.04 -25.76
C GLN A 513 15.93 30.46 -26.39
N GLU A 514 16.99 30.62 -25.60
CA GLU A 514 18.32 30.94 -26.12
C GLU A 514 18.90 29.81 -26.96
N VAL A 515 18.73 28.54 -26.56
CA VAL A 515 19.15 27.39 -27.36
C VAL A 515 18.40 27.36 -28.68
N LYS A 516 17.07 27.57 -28.69
CA LYS A 516 16.28 27.68 -29.93
C LYS A 516 16.74 28.85 -30.80
N ARG A 517 17.08 30.00 -30.19
CA ARG A 517 17.63 31.17 -30.90
C ARG A 517 18.99 30.88 -31.54
N LEU A 518 19.81 30.05 -30.89
CA LEU A 518 21.14 29.68 -31.34
C LEU A 518 21.15 28.46 -32.29
N GLN A 519 20.09 27.65 -32.30
CA GLN A 519 19.98 26.43 -33.12
C GLN A 519 20.22 26.66 -34.64
N PRO A 520 19.74 27.76 -35.27
CA PRO A 520 20.06 28.05 -36.68
C PRO A 520 21.55 28.26 -36.95
N TYR A 521 22.33 28.63 -35.94
CA TYR A 521 23.78 28.85 -36.05
C TYR A 521 24.60 27.61 -35.68
N SER A 522 23.95 26.48 -35.35
CA SER A 522 24.63 25.24 -34.93
C SER A 522 25.54 24.63 -36.01
N GLN A 523 25.24 24.89 -37.29
CA GLN A 523 26.02 24.42 -38.44
C GLN A 523 27.04 25.45 -38.93
N VAL A 524 27.02 26.67 -38.39
CA VAL A 524 27.94 27.74 -38.77
C VAL A 524 29.29 27.45 -38.12
N ASN A 525 30.24 26.98 -38.93
CA ASN A 525 31.61 26.78 -38.47
C ASN A 525 32.26 28.14 -38.23
N LEU A 526 32.26 28.57 -36.97
CA LEU A 526 32.83 29.85 -36.56
C LEU A 526 34.29 30.02 -37.03
N ALA A 527 35.05 28.92 -37.11
CA ALA A 527 36.43 28.93 -37.59
C ALA A 527 36.51 29.21 -39.10
N ALA A 528 35.60 28.67 -39.90
CA ALA A 528 35.52 28.96 -41.34
C ALA A 528 35.11 30.42 -41.59
N LEU A 529 34.13 30.93 -40.82
CA LEU A 529 33.65 32.31 -40.94
C LEU A 529 34.71 33.34 -40.47
N LEU A 530 35.49 33.00 -39.44
CA LEU A 530 36.66 33.79 -39.03
C LEU A 530 37.77 33.77 -40.09
N GLN A 531 38.00 32.62 -40.74
CA GLN A 531 38.97 32.50 -41.82
C GLN A 531 38.55 33.34 -43.04
N GLU A 532 37.31 33.23 -43.50
CA GLU A 532 36.77 34.05 -44.60
C GLU A 532 36.83 35.55 -44.28
N ALA A 533 36.49 35.94 -43.04
CA ALA A 533 36.60 37.34 -42.61
C ALA A 533 38.06 37.83 -42.60
N GLN A 534 39.01 36.98 -42.25
CA GLN A 534 40.44 37.30 -42.27
C GLN A 534 40.97 37.40 -43.71
N GLU A 535 40.55 36.50 -44.61
CA GLU A 535 40.85 36.55 -46.04
C GLU A 535 40.27 37.82 -46.69
N ALA A 536 39.02 38.18 -46.38
CA ALA A 536 38.40 39.40 -46.85
C ALA A 536 39.17 40.66 -46.39
N ARG A 537 39.64 40.71 -45.14
CA ARG A 537 40.48 41.82 -44.66
C ARG A 537 41.83 41.88 -45.37
N MET A 538 42.45 40.74 -45.66
CA MET A 538 43.70 40.69 -46.43
C MET A 538 43.48 41.17 -47.87
N MET A 539 42.38 40.76 -48.52
CA MET A 539 42.00 41.24 -49.84
C MET A 539 41.74 42.75 -49.84
N GLN A 540 41.01 43.27 -48.86
CA GLN A 540 40.76 44.71 -48.72
C GLN A 540 42.06 45.50 -48.58
N ARG A 541 43.01 45.04 -47.75
CA ARG A 541 44.33 45.67 -47.62
C ARG A 541 45.13 45.60 -48.92
N SER A 542 45.06 44.48 -49.64
CA SER A 542 45.73 44.33 -50.94
C SER A 542 45.14 45.27 -51.99
N LEU A 543 43.82 45.38 -52.07
CA LEU A 543 43.12 46.30 -52.97
C LEU A 543 43.41 47.76 -52.61
N GLN A 544 43.43 48.11 -51.32
CA GLN A 544 43.82 49.44 -50.88
C GLN A 544 45.27 49.74 -51.29
N ALA A 545 46.21 48.83 -51.08
CA ALA A 545 47.59 49.02 -51.52
C ALA A 545 47.71 49.16 -53.05
N LYS A 546 46.87 48.47 -53.84
CA LYS A 546 46.82 48.63 -55.30
C LYS A 546 46.21 49.98 -55.70
N LEU A 547 45.20 50.47 -54.99
CA LEU A 547 44.63 51.81 -55.21
C LEU A 547 45.65 52.89 -54.85
N ASP A 548 46.31 52.79 -53.71
CA ASP A 548 47.36 53.72 -53.28
C ASP A 548 48.52 53.73 -54.28
N LEU A 549 48.92 52.57 -54.81
CA LEU A 549 49.93 52.46 -55.87
C LEU A 549 49.45 53.10 -57.18
N HIS A 550 48.20 52.86 -57.59
CA HIS A 550 47.64 53.46 -58.79
C HIS A 550 47.49 54.98 -58.64
N GLU A 551 47.15 55.47 -57.46
CA GLU A 551 47.12 56.90 -57.13
C GLU A 551 48.53 57.50 -57.16
N LEU A 552 49.55 56.80 -56.63
CA LEU A 552 50.95 57.19 -56.76
C LEU A 552 51.44 57.22 -58.21
N VAL A 553 51.09 56.21 -59.02
CA VAL A 553 51.45 56.13 -60.44
C VAL A 553 50.70 57.19 -61.25
N LYS A 554 49.43 57.45 -60.96
CA LYS A 554 48.64 58.52 -61.58
C LYS A 554 49.21 59.90 -61.23
N ASN A 555 49.53 60.13 -59.96
CA ASN A 555 50.18 61.37 -59.52
C ASN A 555 51.58 61.52 -60.12
N ALA A 556 52.34 60.43 -60.28
CA ALA A 556 53.63 60.44 -60.97
C ALA A 556 53.49 60.67 -62.49
N MET A 557 52.42 60.14 -63.12
CA MET A 557 52.09 60.40 -64.52
C MET A 557 51.63 61.84 -64.72
N GLU A 558 50.82 62.42 -63.83
CA GLU A 558 50.45 63.84 -63.84
C GLU A 558 51.66 64.76 -63.61
N VAL A 559 52.63 64.34 -62.79
CA VAL A 559 53.90 65.07 -62.61
C VAL A 559 54.83 64.91 -63.84
N SER A 560 54.84 63.75 -64.50
CA SER A 560 55.62 63.53 -65.73
C SER A 560 54.99 64.13 -66.99
N ALA A 561 53.66 64.28 -67.01
CA ALA A 561 52.92 64.92 -68.10
C ALA A 561 53.06 66.45 -68.11
N ILE A 562 53.62 67.03 -67.04
CA ILE A 562 54.00 68.45 -66.98
C ILE A 562 55.39 68.70 -67.62
N GLU A 563 56.16 67.65 -67.97
CA GLU A 563 57.49 67.78 -68.59
C GLU A 563 57.65 67.15 -70.00
N SER A 564 56.59 66.67 -70.67
CA SER A 564 56.69 66.41 -72.12
C SER A 564 55.41 66.67 -72.90
N GLU A 565 55.53 67.53 -73.91
CA GLU A 565 54.57 67.77 -75.00
C GLU A 565 54.14 66.48 -75.72
N PRO A 566 52.99 66.49 -76.44
CA PRO A 566 52.19 65.31 -76.70
C PRO A 566 52.67 64.52 -77.92
N ALA A 567 52.80 63.20 -77.76
CA ALA A 567 52.87 62.26 -78.86
C ALA A 567 51.62 61.36 -78.85
N ASP A 568 50.65 61.80 -79.64
CA ASP A 568 49.74 61.01 -80.47
C ASP A 568 49.89 59.47 -80.36
N PHE A 569 48.93 58.78 -79.73
CA PHE A 569 48.67 57.36 -80.00
C PHE A 569 47.22 56.95 -79.67
N VAL A 570 46.43 56.93 -80.74
CA VAL A 570 45.32 56.04 -81.13
C VAL A 570 44.71 55.12 -80.06
N LEU A 571 43.43 55.39 -79.79
CA LEU A 571 42.45 54.49 -79.17
C LEU A 571 42.24 53.26 -80.07
N VAL A 572 42.48 52.05 -79.54
CA VAL A 572 41.93 50.82 -80.12
C VAL A 572 40.91 50.29 -79.13
N GLU A 573 39.64 50.50 -79.47
CA GLU A 573 38.51 49.81 -78.87
C GLU A 573 38.57 48.32 -79.21
N ALA A 574 38.37 47.49 -78.20
CA ALA A 574 37.77 46.15 -78.31
C ALA A 574 36.96 45.96 -77.02
N SER A 575 35.73 46.47 -77.00
CA SER A 575 34.49 45.73 -77.27
C SER A 575 34.20 44.69 -76.18
N GLU A 576 33.17 45.03 -75.41
CA GLU A 576 32.35 44.11 -74.62
C GLU A 576 31.92 42.93 -75.48
N ASP A 577 32.11 41.72 -74.97
CA ASP A 577 31.25 40.58 -75.30
C ASP A 577 30.55 40.19 -73.98
N GLU A 578 29.26 40.53 -73.92
CA GLU A 578 28.28 39.78 -73.17
C GLU A 578 28.26 38.34 -73.69
N ASP A 579 28.24 37.35 -72.79
CA ASP A 579 27.48 36.12 -73.00
C ASP A 579 27.37 35.34 -71.68
N VAL A 580 26.11 35.24 -71.22
CA VAL A 580 25.45 34.17 -70.43
C VAL A 580 26.04 33.74 -69.07
#